data_AF-A0A957EY81-F1
#
_entry.id   AF-A0A957EY81-F1
#
_cell.length_a   1.000
_cell.length_b   1.000
_cell.length_c   1.000
_cell.angle_alpha   90.00
_cell.angle_beta   90.00
_cell.angle_gamma   90.00
#
_symmetry.space_group_name_H-M   'P 1'
#
loop_
_entity.id
_entity.type
_entity.pdbx_description
1 polymer ?
#
loop_
_entity_poly.entity_id
_entity_poly.type
_entity_poly.pdbx_seq_one_letter_code
_entity_poly.pdbx_strand_id
1 'polypeptide(L)'
;VVPTQTIDEAIARSELPLPTVLKIDIEGAELLCLRGCQRLLAGEFGPRPRVIMLEIHPLFLPDFGGTAVATRALLETIGYTPVWQQQRDDQEHVCYQ
;
A
#
# COMPACT_ATOMS: atom_id res chain seq x y z
N VAL A 1 -16.26 0.46 15.14
CA VAL A 1 -15.05 1.19 14.72
C VAL A 1 -13.85 0.48 15.33
N VAL A 2 -12.88 0.08 14.51
CA VAL A 2 -11.63 -0.54 14.98
C VAL A 2 -10.56 0.56 15.01
N PRO A 3 -9.74 0.68 16.06
CA PRO A 3 -8.63 1.64 16.09
C PRO A 3 -7.64 1.36 14.95
N THR A 4 -7.15 2.43 14.30
CA THR A 4 -6.17 2.34 13.22
C THR A 4 -5.01 3.29 13.48
N GLN A 5 -3.84 2.98 12.92
CA GLN A 5 -2.63 3.79 12.97
C GLN A 5 -1.93 3.70 11.61
N THR A 6 -1.11 4.69 11.28
CA THR A 6 -0.31 4.70 10.05
C THR A 6 1.00 3.91 10.25
N ILE A 7 1.50 3.29 9.19
CA ILE A 7 2.79 2.59 9.22
C ILE A 7 3.93 3.60 9.48
N ASP A 8 3.83 4.80 8.90
CA ASP A 8 4.80 5.87 9.10
C ASP A 8 4.91 6.28 10.58
N GLU A 9 3.80 6.38 11.31
CA GLU A 9 3.81 6.69 12.75
C GLU A 9 4.41 5.56 13.58
N ALA A 10 4.05 4.31 13.29
CA ALA A 10 4.59 3.16 14.00
C ALA A 10 6.11 3.03 13.82
N ILE A 11 6.64 3.31 12.62
CA ILE A 11 8.09 3.36 12.37
C ILE A 11 8.72 4.54 13.11
N ALA A 12 8.13 5.75 13.01
CA ALA A 12 8.66 6.94 13.67
C ALA A 12 8.74 6.79 15.21
N ARG A 13 7.83 6.01 15.80
CA ARG A 13 7.81 5.68 17.23
C ARG A 13 8.65 4.46 17.61
N SER A 14 9.34 3.85 16.65
CA SER A 14 10.09 2.60 16.84
C SER A 14 9.24 1.43 17.36
N GLU A 15 7.94 1.44 17.05
CA GLU A 15 6.99 0.35 17.35
C GLU A 15 7.10 -0.78 16.30
N LEU A 16 7.61 -0.45 15.10
CA LEU A 16 7.92 -1.40 14.03
C LEU A 16 9.35 -1.20 13.51
N PRO A 17 10.06 -2.29 13.15
CA PRO A 17 11.30 -2.16 12.39
C PRO A 17 11.02 -1.64 10.97
N LEU A 18 12.05 -1.13 10.30
CA LEU A 18 11.93 -0.68 8.90
C LEU A 18 11.66 -1.89 7.98
N PRO A 19 10.49 -1.97 7.31
CA PRO A 19 10.14 -3.12 6.49
C PRO A 19 10.87 -3.08 5.14
N THR A 20 11.30 -4.26 4.67
CA THR A 20 11.93 -4.42 3.35
C THR A 20 10.98 -4.99 2.28
N VAL A 21 9.81 -5.48 2.71
CA VAL A 21 8.72 -6.03 1.88
C VAL A 21 7.40 -5.61 2.52
N LEU A 22 6.40 -5.25 1.71
CA LEU A 22 5.03 -5.02 2.16
C LEU A 22 4.08 -5.99 1.46
N LYS A 23 3.21 -6.68 2.20
CA LYS A 23 2.01 -7.34 1.67
C LYS A 23 0.80 -6.61 2.23
N ILE A 24 -0.09 -6.19 1.33
CA ILE A 24 -1.31 -5.43 1.65
C ILE A 24 -2.48 -6.22 1.08
N ASP A 25 -3.42 -6.54 1.97
CA ASP A 25 -4.66 -7.28 1.72
C ASP A 25 -5.64 -6.89 2.83
N ILE A 26 -6.42 -5.82 2.60
CA ILE A 26 -7.15 -5.09 3.65
C ILE A 26 -8.54 -4.61 3.21
N GLU A 27 -9.13 -5.30 2.23
CA GLU A 27 -10.56 -5.23 1.88
C GLU A 27 -11.10 -3.80 1.67
N GLY A 28 -10.42 -2.99 0.86
CA GLY A 28 -10.87 -1.64 0.43
C GLY A 28 -10.08 -0.48 1.04
N ALA A 29 -9.35 -0.70 2.12
CA ALA A 29 -8.55 0.35 2.77
C ALA A 29 -7.17 0.57 2.10
N GLU A 30 -6.93 0.06 0.89
CA GLU A 30 -5.60 0.04 0.26
C GLU A 30 -5.04 1.44 0.04
N LEU A 31 -5.82 2.35 -0.58
CA LEU A 31 -5.36 3.71 -0.83
C LEU A 31 -5.10 4.46 0.49
N LEU A 32 -5.91 4.21 1.52
CA LEU A 32 -5.73 4.80 2.85
C LEU A 32 -4.43 4.30 3.49
N CYS A 33 -4.16 2.99 3.42
CA CYS A 33 -2.92 2.39 3.90
C CYS A 33 -1.69 2.95 3.17
N LEU A 34 -1.74 3.02 1.83
CA LEU A 34 -0.65 3.58 1.02
C LEU A 34 -0.39 5.06 1.35
N ARG A 35 -1.44 5.85 1.61
CA ARG A 35 -1.30 7.23 2.11
C ARG A 35 -0.64 7.28 3.49
N GLY A 36 -0.99 6.34 4.37
CA GLY A 36 -0.39 6.19 5.71
C GLY A 36 1.03 5.61 5.73
N CYS A 37 1.60 5.25 4.59
CA CYS A 37 3.00 4.83 4.51
C CYS A 37 3.81 5.62 3.47
N GLN A 38 3.34 6.81 3.08
CA GLN A 38 4.00 7.61 2.03
C GLN A 38 5.44 7.98 2.37
N ARG A 39 5.76 8.25 3.64
CA ARG A 39 7.13 8.62 4.04
C ARG A 39 8.07 7.42 3.96
N LEU A 40 7.61 6.24 4.39
CA LEU A 40 8.29 4.97 4.15
C LEU A 40 8.53 4.73 2.65
N LEU A 41 7.48 4.86 1.84
CA LEU A 41 7.55 4.65 0.39
C LEU A 41 8.43 5.69 -0.32
N ALA A 42 8.58 6.90 0.24
CA ALA A 42 9.49 7.93 -0.25
C ALA A 42 10.95 7.73 0.23
N GLY A 43 11.20 6.80 1.16
CA GLY A 43 12.53 6.50 1.69
C GLY A 43 12.98 7.45 2.80
N GLU A 44 12.07 8.18 3.46
CA GLU A 44 12.41 9.12 4.53
C GLU A 44 13.04 8.43 5.75
N PHE A 45 12.68 7.18 6.02
CA PHE A 45 13.19 6.40 7.15
C PHE A 45 14.43 5.56 6.80
N GLY A 46 14.87 5.55 5.53
CA GLY A 46 15.95 4.70 5.04
C GLY A 46 15.60 3.99 3.72
N PRO A 47 16.20 2.81 3.45
CA PRO A 47 15.88 2.05 2.24
C PRO A 47 14.39 1.75 2.13
N ARG A 48 13.81 2.04 0.96
CA ARG A 48 12.41 1.75 0.64
C ARG A 48 12.15 0.23 0.63
N PRO A 49 10.90 -0.22 0.86
CA PRO A 49 10.52 -1.61 0.59
C PRO A 49 10.86 -1.99 -0.85
N ARG A 50 11.54 -3.13 -1.04
CA ARG A 50 11.98 -3.60 -2.37
C ARG A 50 10.86 -4.27 -3.16
N VAL A 51 9.81 -4.70 -2.47
CA VAL A 51 8.67 -5.44 -3.05
C VAL A 51 7.41 -5.00 -2.30
N ILE A 52 6.35 -4.71 -3.07
CA ILE A 52 5.00 -4.49 -2.54
C ILE A 52 4.07 -5.46 -3.24
N MET A 53 3.46 -6.37 -2.48
CA MET A 53 2.40 -7.25 -2.94
C MET A 53 1.08 -6.64 -2.51
N LEU A 54 0.28 -6.17 -3.45
CA LEU A 54 -0.94 -5.42 -3.20
C LEU A 54 -2.14 -6.17 -3.79
N GLU A 55 -3.18 -6.34 -2.98
CA GLU A 55 -4.50 -6.82 -3.40
C GLU A 55 -5.44 -5.62 -3.43
N ILE A 56 -5.85 -5.23 -4.61
CA ILE A 56 -6.75 -4.10 -4.82
C ILE A 56 -8.17 -4.67 -4.86
N HIS A 57 -9.06 -4.08 -4.06
CA HIS A 57 -10.47 -4.44 -3.95
C HIS A 57 -11.36 -3.34 -4.57
N PRO A 58 -11.53 -3.27 -5.91
CA PRO A 58 -12.28 -2.22 -6.59
C PRO A 58 -13.68 -1.96 -6.01
N LEU A 59 -14.38 -3.00 -5.57
CA LEU A 59 -15.74 -2.88 -5.03
C LEU A 59 -15.77 -2.26 -3.62
N PHE A 60 -14.71 -2.39 -2.82
CA PHE A 60 -14.66 -1.91 -1.43
C PHE A 60 -13.91 -0.59 -1.29
N LEU A 61 -13.03 -0.25 -2.23
CA LEU A 61 -12.30 1.02 -2.27
C LEU A 61 -13.18 2.29 -2.08
N PRO A 62 -14.38 2.39 -2.68
CA PRO A 62 -15.25 3.56 -2.49
C PRO A 62 -15.66 3.81 -1.03
N ASP A 63 -15.81 2.75 -0.23
CA ASP A 63 -16.18 2.86 1.20
C ASP A 63 -15.09 3.56 2.03
N PHE A 64 -13.85 3.56 1.53
CA PHE A 64 -12.70 4.25 2.10
C PHE A 64 -12.25 5.47 1.28
N GLY A 65 -13.07 5.92 0.31
CA GLY A 65 -12.80 7.08 -0.52
C GLY A 65 -11.68 6.89 -1.56
N GLY A 66 -11.42 5.64 -1.96
CA GLY A 66 -10.40 5.27 -2.93
C GLY A 66 -10.95 4.77 -4.27
N THR A 67 -10.06 4.60 -5.23
CA THR A 67 -10.32 3.92 -6.52
C THR A 67 -9.10 3.11 -6.92
N ALA A 68 -9.28 2.05 -7.71
CA ALA A 68 -8.15 1.22 -8.18
C ALA A 68 -7.12 2.05 -8.96
N VAL A 69 -7.59 3.00 -9.78
CA VAL A 69 -6.75 3.94 -10.53
C VAL A 69 -5.88 4.79 -9.59
N ALA A 70 -6.48 5.38 -8.55
CA ALA A 70 -5.74 6.21 -7.60
C ALA A 70 -4.73 5.38 -6.77
N THR A 71 -5.10 4.16 -6.39
CA THR A 71 -4.22 3.23 -5.68
C THR A 71 -2.98 2.90 -6.50
N ARG A 72 -3.14 2.54 -7.77
CA ARG A 72 -2.03 2.24 -8.70
C ARG A 72 -1.17 3.48 -8.96
N ALA A 73 -1.82 4.60 -9.28
CA ALA A 73 -1.15 5.85 -9.60
C ALA A 73 -0.25 6.36 -8.45
N LEU A 74 -0.62 6.14 -7.18
CA LEU A 74 0.19 6.52 -6.04
C LEU A 74 1.55 5.79 -6.04
N LEU A 75 1.56 4.47 -6.19
CA LEU A 75 2.79 3.68 -6.22
C LEU A 75 3.64 4.02 -7.45
N GLU A 76 3.01 4.14 -8.61
CA GLU A 76 3.68 4.47 -9.87
C GLU A 76 4.31 5.87 -9.84
N THR A 77 3.66 6.86 -9.22
CA THR A 77 4.21 8.22 -9.04
C THR A 77 5.43 8.24 -8.12
N ILE A 78 5.49 7.35 -7.13
CA ILE A 78 6.64 7.19 -6.23
C ILE A 78 7.80 6.43 -6.93
N GLY A 79 7.56 5.88 -8.12
CA GLY A 79 8.56 5.18 -8.92
C GLY A 79 8.62 3.67 -8.68
N TYR A 80 7.57 3.08 -8.12
CA TYR A 80 7.37 1.63 -8.14
C TYR A 80 6.79 1.18 -9.48
N THR A 81 7.20 0.02 -9.97
CA THR A 81 6.75 -0.53 -11.25
C THR A 81 6.06 -1.88 -11.05
N PRO A 82 4.90 -2.14 -11.69
CA PRO A 82 4.24 -3.44 -11.57
C PRO A 82 5.03 -4.49 -12.36
N VAL A 83 5.50 -5.53 -11.67
CA VAL A 83 6.28 -6.63 -12.26
C VAL A 83 5.45 -7.89 -12.48
N TRP A 84 4.30 -8.00 -11.81
CA TRP A 84 3.36 -9.09 -11.98
C TRP A 84 1.94 -8.63 -11.63
N GLN A 85 0.95 -9.12 -12.38
CA GLN A 85 -0.46 -8.77 -12.19
C GLN A 85 -1.35 -9.98 -12.49
N GLN A 86 -2.40 -10.17 -11.71
CA GLN A 86 -3.44 -11.17 -11.98
C GLN A 86 -4.80 -10.68 -11.48
N GLN A 87 -5.83 -10.84 -12.31
CA GLN A 87 -7.22 -10.71 -11.88
C GLN A 87 -7.68 -12.00 -11.20
N ARG A 88 -8.32 -11.89 -10.05
CA ARG A 88 -8.97 -13.00 -9.36
C ARG A 88 -10.35 -12.54 -8.88
N ASP A 89 -11.39 -13.11 -9.48
CA ASP A 89 -12.77 -12.65 -9.27
C ASP A 89 -12.89 -11.13 -9.49
N ASP A 90 -13.36 -10.37 -8.51
CA ASP A 90 -13.49 -8.91 -8.54
C ASP A 90 -12.22 -8.17 -8.06
N GLN A 91 -11.14 -8.87 -7.73
CA GLN A 91 -9.93 -8.32 -7.13
C GLN A 91 -8.72 -8.36 -8.07
N GLU A 92 -7.82 -7.39 -7.92
CA GLU A 92 -6.58 -7.30 -8.68
C GLU A 92 -5.38 -7.55 -7.76
N HIS A 93 -4.61 -8.60 -8.02
CA HIS A 93 -3.36 -8.85 -7.33
C HIS A 93 -2.21 -8.27 -8.15
N VAL A 94 -1.39 -7.43 -7.52
CA VAL A 94 -0.27 -6.73 -8.17
C VAL A 94 0.98 -6.82 -7.32
N CYS A 95 2.10 -7.17 -7.95
CA CYS A 95 3.42 -7.08 -7.33
C CYS A 95 4.17 -5.89 -7.93
N TYR A 96 4.69 -5.01 -7.09
CA TYR A 96 5.47 -3.84 -7.46
C TYR A 96 6.93 -3.94 -6.98
N GLN A 97 7.86 -3.44 -7.79
CA GLN A 97 9.29 -3.28 -7.46
C GLN A 97 9.84 -1.92 -7.90
#